data_AF-A0A538AS11-F1
#
_entry.id   AF-A0A538AS11-F1
#
_cell.length_a   1.000
_cell.length_b   1.000
_cell.length_c   1.000
_cell.angle_alpha   90.00
_cell.angle_beta   90.00
_cell.angle_gamma   90.00
#
_symmetry.space_group_name_H-M   'P 1'
#
loop_
_entity.id
_entity.type
_entity.pdbx_description
1 polymer ?
#
loop_
_entity_poly.entity_id
_entity_poly.type
_entity_poly.pdbx_seq_one_letter_code
_entity_poly.pdbx_strand_id
1 'polypeptide(L)' 'MRVEVRRRFDQHWARGFEVVAVTESGYRLRRVSDGQELPTEFSYEDVRREHKRQGLWWY' A
#
# COMPACT_ATOMS: atom_id res chain seq x y z
N MET A 1 0.31 -4.14 8.40
CA MET A 1 -0.88 -3.40 7.94
C MET A 1 -0.87 -3.31 6.42
N ARG A 2 -1.88 -3.85 5.73
CA ARG A 2 -1.90 -3.91 4.25
C ARG A 2 -2.33 -2.60 3.61
N VAL A 3 -1.59 -2.19 2.60
CA VAL A 3 -1.77 -0.94 1.86
C VAL A 3 -1.71 -1.16 0.36
N GLU A 4 -2.28 -0.21 -0.36
CA GLU A 4 -2.20 -0.12 -1.81
C GLU A 4 -1.37 1.11 -2.19
N VAL A 5 -0.55 0.96 -3.22
CA VAL A 5 0.36 2.00 -3.70
C VAL A 5 -0.08 2.49 -5.07
N ARG A 6 -0.13 3.81 -5.26
CA ARG A 6 -0.47 4.41 -6.54
C ARG A 6 0.68 4.26 -7.54
N ARG A 7 0.38 3.71 -8.71
CA ARG A 7 1.31 3.69 -9.84
C ARG A 7 1.22 5.02 -10.58
N ARG A 8 2.34 5.74 -10.65
CA ARG A 8 2.45 7.05 -11.31
C ARG A 8 2.11 7.04 -12.81
N PHE A 9 2.22 5.88 -13.46
CA PHE A 9 1.98 5.74 -14.90
C PHE A 9 0.50 5.53 -15.26
N ASP A 10 -0.20 4.66 -14.52
CA ASP A 10 -1.56 4.23 -14.89
C ASP A 10 -2.66 4.81 -14.00
N GLN A 11 -2.30 5.62 -12.99
CA GLN A 11 -3.19 6.06 -11.90
C GLN A 11 -3.92 4.90 -11.15
N HIS A 12 -3.50 3.66 -11.38
CA HIS A 12 -4.03 2.48 -10.73
C HIS A 12 -3.31 2.22 -9.41
N TRP A 13 -4.03 1.57 -8.50
CA TRP A 13 -3.54 1.18 -7.18
C TRP A 13 -3.12 -0.28 -7.19
N ALA A 14 -1.86 -0.53 -6.84
CA ALA A 14 -1.33 -1.87 -6.72
C ALA A 14 -1.44 -2.35 -5.27
N ARG A 15 -1.99 -3.55 -5.08
CA ARG A 15 -2.13 -4.21 -3.76
C ARG A 15 -0.89 -5.03 -3.42
N GLY A 16 -0.88 -5.58 -2.20
CA GLY A 16 0.14 -6.52 -1.77
C GLY A 16 1.37 -5.85 -1.18
N PHE A 17 1.18 -4.68 -0.56
CA PHE A 17 2.21 -3.97 0.18
C PHE A 17 1.82 -3.86 1.64
N GLU A 18 2.81 -3.76 2.50
CA GLU A 18 2.66 -3.63 3.94
C GLU A 18 3.57 -2.52 4.46
N VAL A 19 3.04 -1.66 5.33
CA VAL A 19 3.83 -0.60 5.97
C VAL A 19 4.76 -1.24 6.99
N VAL A 20 6.07 -1.02 6.80
CA VAL A 20 7.12 -1.47 7.72
C VAL A 20 7.61 -0.35 8.63
N ALA A 21 7.62 0.89 8.15
CA ALA A 21 7.94 2.05 8.95
C ALA A 21 7.18 3.29 8.46
N VAL A 22 6.83 4.15 9.41
CA VAL A 22 6.30 5.50 9.15
C VAL A 22 7.46 6.47 9.37
N THR A 23 7.68 7.33 8.40
CA THR A 23 8.71 8.40 8.41
C THR A 23 8.01 9.75 8.44
N GLU A 24 8.74 10.84 8.66
CA GLU A 24 8.12 12.18 8.60
C GLU A 24 7.59 12.51 7.19
N SER A 25 8.26 12.04 6.15
CA SER A 25 7.96 12.28 4.73
C SER A 25 6.95 11.30 4.10
N GLY A 26 6.66 10.17 4.75
CA GLY A 26 5.77 9.15 4.18
C GLY A 26 5.94 7.77 4.80
N TYR A 27 5.85 6.73 3.96
CA TYR A 27 5.86 5.33 4.39
C TYR A 27 6.95 4.52 3.69
N ARG A 28 7.60 3.67 4.47
CA ARG A 28 8.38 2.54 3.94
C ARG A 28 7.48 1.32 3.84
N LEU A 29 7.56 0.68 2.68
CA LEU A 29 6.67 -0.41 2.31
C LEU A 29 7.47 -1.66 2.00
N ARG A 30 6.94 -2.79 2.43
CA ARG A 30 7.39 -4.13 2.08
C ARG A 30 6.41 -4.75 1.12
N ARG A 31 6.93 -5.33 0.04
CA ARG A 31 6.12 -6.11 -0.88
C ARG A 31 5.87 -7.48 -0.26
N VAL A 32 4.60 -7.88 -0.18
CA VAL A 32 4.17 -9.13 0.48
C VAL A 32 4.51 -10.36 -0.38
N SER A 33 4.60 -10.19 -1.70
CA SER A 33 4.82 -11.29 -2.65
C SER A 33 6.17 -11.98 -2.48
N ASP A 34 7.21 -11.20 -2.23
CA ASP A 34 8.63 -11.60 -2.13
C ASP A 34 9.18 -11.28 -0.73
N GLY A 35 8.43 -10.53 0.08
CA GLY A 35 8.85 -10.12 1.40
C GLY A 35 10.00 -9.12 1.37
N GLN A 36 10.23 -8.42 0.26
CA GLN A 36 11.31 -7.44 0.13
C GLN A 36 10.82 -6.04 0.51
N GLU A 37 11.62 -5.33 1.32
CA GLU A 37 11.40 -3.92 1.61
C GLU A 37 11.80 -3.07 0.40
N LEU A 38 10.92 -2.18 -0.02
CA LEU A 38 11.19 -1.30 -1.14
C LEU A 38 12.22 -0.25 -0.70
N PRO A 39 13.26 0.01 -1.51
CA PRO A 39 14.29 1.00 -1.20
C PRO A 39 13.78 2.45 -1.32
N THR A 40 12.55 2.63 -1.80
CA THR A 40 11.91 3.94 -1.98
C THR A 40 10.89 4.19 -0.88
N GLU A 41 10.92 5.40 -0.34
CA GLU A 41 9.85 5.95 0.49
C GLU A 41 8.70 6.46 -0.39
N PHE A 42 7.48 6.13 0.03
CA PHE A 42 6.27 6.55 -0.67
C PHE A 42 5.58 7.66 0.11
N SER A 43 5.22 8.74 -0.58
CA SER A 43 4.47 9.86 -0.01
C SER A 43 3.13 9.39 0.55
N TYR A 44 2.60 10.12 1.53
CA TYR A 44 1.27 9.85 2.10
C TYR A 44 0.14 9.80 1.06
N GLU A 45 0.30 10.55 -0.03
CA GLU A 45 -0.66 10.67 -1.13
C GLU A 45 -0.67 9.43 -2.05
N ASP A 46 0.49 8.77 -2.15
CA ASP A 46 0.71 7.60 -3.00
C ASP A 46 0.43 6.28 -2.26
N VAL A 47 0.10 6.35 -0.97
CA VAL A 47 -0.20 5.18 -0.13
C VAL A 47 -1.59 5.33 0.46
N ARG A 48 -2.44 4.33 0.22
CA ARG A 48 -3.74 4.24 0.88
C ARG A 48 -3.89 2.91 1.60
N ARG A 49 -4.67 2.89 2.67
CA ARG A 49 -5.06 1.64 3.32
C ARG A 49 -5.79 0.76 2.31
N GLU A 50 -5.46 -0.53 2.28
CA GLU A 50 -6.23 -1.48 1.49
C GLU A 50 -7.66 -1.48 2.04
N HIS A 51 -8.59 -0.97 1.24
CA HIS A 51 -10.01 -1.10 1.57
C HIS A 51 -10.34 -2.58 1.40
N LYS A 52 -10.32 -3.34 2.51
CA LYS A 52 -11.04 -4.61 2.56
C LYS A 52 -12.46 -4.26 2.11
N ARG A 53 -12.87 -4.72 0.94
CA ARG A 53 -14.30 -4.81 0.64
C ARG A 53 -14.86 -5.66 1.77
N GLN A 54 -15.42 -5.01 2.79
CA GLN A 54 -16.34 -5.68 3.69
C GLN A 54 -17.38 -6.26 2.75
N GLY A 55 -17.38 -7.58 2.65
CA GLY A 55 -18.32 -8.29 1.81
C GLY A 55 -19.69 -7.75 2.13
N LEU A 56 -20.37 -7.31 1.08
CA LEU A 56 -21.80 -7.10 1.09
C LEU A 56 -22.42 -8.42 1.55
N TRP A 57 -22.82 -8.47 2.81
CA TRP A 57 -23.67 -9.52 3.34
C TRP A 57 -25.09 -9.17 2.88
N TRP A 58 -25.48 -9.69 1.72
CA TRP A 58 -26.89 -9.89 1.40
C TRP A 58 -27.33 -11.21 2.04
N TYR A 59 -28.24 -11.13 3.00
CA TYR A 59 -29.17 -12.20 3.36
C TYR A 59 -30.57 -11.59 3.36
#